data_AF-A0A8T6HU87-F1
#
_entry.id   AF-A0A8T6HU87-F1
#
_cell.length_a   1.000
_cell.length_b   1.000
_cell.length_c   1.000
_cell.angle_alpha   90.00
_cell.angle_beta   90.00
_cell.angle_gamma   90.00
#
_symmetry.space_group_name_H-M   'P 1'
#
loop_
_entity.id
_entity.type
_entity.pdbx_description
1 polymer ?
#
loop_
_entity_poly.entity_id
_entity_poly.type
_entity_poly.pdbx_seq_one_letter_code
_entity_poly.pdbx_strand_id
1 'polypeptide(L)' 'RTVDVYIRRLRSVLEKHNHHKLIKTVRGVGYRLSTS' A
#
# COMPACT_ATOMS: atom_id res chain seq x y z
N ARG A 1 -9.94 3.28 -13.56
CA ARG A 1 -9.71 2.77 -12.18
C ARG A 1 -8.20 2.82 -11.93
N THR A 2 -7.71 3.80 -11.17
CA THR A 2 -6.28 4.12 -11.06
C THR A 2 -5.59 3.30 -9.97
N VAL A 3 -4.30 3.04 -10.11
CA VAL A 3 -3.48 2.27 -9.15
C VAL A 3 -3.61 2.83 -7.74
N ASP A 4 -3.63 4.15 -7.59
CA ASP A 4 -3.83 4.83 -6.30
C ASP A 4 -5.12 4.43 -5.59
N VAL A 5 -6.22 4.25 -6.33
CA VAL A 5 -7.50 3.81 -5.75
C VAL A 5 -7.37 2.41 -5.18
N TYR A 6 -6.68 1.52 -5.88
CA TYR A 6 -6.45 0.16 -5.38
C TYR A 6 -5.54 0.16 -4.16
N ILE A 7 -4.45 0.92 -4.17
CA ILE A 7 -3.54 1.01 -3.03
C ILE A 7 -4.23 1.57 -1.79
N ARG A 8 -5.08 2.60 -1.96
CA ARG A 8 -5.84 3.17 -0.84
C ARG A 8 -6.81 2.16 -0.23
N ARG A 9 -7.52 1.40 -1.07
CA ARG A 9 -8.42 0.33 -0.64
C ARG A 9 -7.66 -0.81 0.05
N LEU A 10 -6.54 -1.24 -0.52
CA LEU A 10 -5.70 -2.29 0.04
C LEU A 10 -5.14 -1.88 1.41
N ARG A 11 -4.66 -0.63 1.56
CA ARG A 11 -4.22 -0.11 2.87
C ARG A 11 -5.32 -0.17 3.92
N SER A 12 -6.55 0.23 3.58
CA SER A 12 -7.70 0.18 4.49
C SER A 12 -8.05 -1.25 4.93
N VAL A 13 -7.92 -2.25 4.04
CA VAL A 13 -8.10 -3.65 4.41
C VAL A 13 -6.99 -4.14 5.34
N LEU A 14 -5.73 -3.80 5.04
CA LEU A 14 -4.57 -4.21 5.82
C LEU A 14 -4.45 -3.49 7.17
N GLU A 15 -5.07 -2.33 7.32
CA GLU A 15 -5.10 -1.56 8.56
C GLU A 15 -5.72 -2.37 9.71
N LYS A 16 -6.78 -3.15 9.43
CA LYS A 16 -7.41 -4.08 10.38
C LYS A 16 -6.44 -5.11 10.96
N HIS A 17 -5.39 -5.42 10.21
CA HIS A 17 -4.36 -6.38 10.59
C HIS A 17 -3.03 -5.71 10.97
N ASN A 18 -3.00 -4.39 11.13
CA ASN A 18 -1.78 -3.59 11.36
C ASN A 18 -0.70 -3.72 10.26
N HIS A 19 -1.05 -4.25 9.09
CA HIS A 19 -0.13 -4.55 7.98
C HIS A 19 -0.08 -3.46 6.89
N HIS A 20 -0.81 -2.36 7.03
CA HIS A 20 -0.83 -1.28 6.04
C HIS A 20 0.57 -0.68 5.77
N LYS A 21 1.49 -0.79 6.75
CA LYS A 21 2.87 -0.30 6.69
C LYS A 21 3.76 -1.10 5.73
N LEU A 22 3.34 -2.30 5.32
CA LEU A 22 4.05 -3.13 4.34
C LEU A 22 4.06 -2.46 2.95
N ILE A 23 3.05 -1.63 2.63
CA ILE A 23 2.96 -0.91 1.36
C ILE A 23 3.72 0.41 1.47
N LYS A 24 4.92 0.46 0.89
CA LYS A 24 5.77 1.64 0.80
C LYS A 24 5.54 2.40 -0.50
N THR A 25 5.53 3.72 -0.42
CA THR A 25 5.51 4.59 -1.60
C THR A 25 6.95 4.89 -2.01
N VAL A 26 7.31 4.62 -3.26
CA VAL A 26 8.58 4.96 -3.88
C VAL A 26 8.36 6.18 -4.76
N ARG A 27 8.92 7.34 -4.36
CA ARG A 27 8.76 8.60 -5.11
C ARG A 27 9.29 8.43 -6.53
N GLY A 28 8.51 8.87 -7.52
CA GLY A 28 8.87 8.80 -8.94
C GLY A 28 8.76 7.41 -9.58
N VAL A 29 8.36 6.37 -8.83
CA VAL A 29 8.28 4.98 -9.34
C VAL A 29 6.92 4.35 -9.09
N GLY A 30 6.39 4.45 -7.86
CA GLY A 30 5.11 3.85 -7.50
C GLY A 30 5.09 3.26 -6.10
N TYR A 31 4.73 1.98 -5.98
CA TYR A 31 4.56 1.29 -4.71
C TYR A 31 5.33 -0.02 -4.64
N ARG A 32 5.76 -0.39 -3.44
CA ARG A 32 6.46 -1.64 -3.16
C ARG A 32 5.93 -2.30 -1.89
N LEU A 33 5.95 -3.62 -1.83
CA LEU A 33 5.74 -4.40 -0.62
C LEU A 33 7.07 -4.63 0.11
N SER A 34 7.11 -4.35 1.39
CA SER A 34 8.25 -4.61 2.28
C SER A 34 7.92 -5.84 3.13
N THR A 35 8.84 -6.78 3.24
CA THR A 35 8.69 -8.03 4.03
C THR A 35 9.46 -8.00 5.35
N SER A 36 9.74 -6.79 5.88
CA SER A 36 10.48 -6.64 7.14
C SER A 36 9.80 -7.35 8.29
#